data_AF-A0A7L5AS72-F1
#
_entry.id   AF-A0A7L5AS72-F1
#
_cell.length_a   1.000
_cell.length_b   1.000
_cell.length_c   1.000
_cell.angle_alpha   90.00
_cell.angle_beta   90.00
_cell.angle_gamma   90.00
#
_symmetry.space_group_name_H-M   'P 1'
#
loop_
_entity.id
_entity.type
_entity.pdbx_description
1 polymer ?
#
loop_
_entity_poly.entity_id
_entity_poly.type
_entity_poly.pdbx_seq_one_letter_code
_entity_poly.pdbx_strand_id
1 'polypeptide(L)'
;MGSDTPGRRAPRRGLDADGRDVVIHLLDLPDDAGGARTLRRLNEMRTLVHPGIAPVRDVIFLPGDRAAVTVDLVTGADLAVVLGARGGLTRAEAARVLDDVGSALAHLHAHGVAHGDVSPANIMVTTEGGLVLVDLFGGVLETGTDGCAAPERRSGGPATPASDVYALAALLRECSSGSAALQTRLARILADALDPDPQSRPSARALAARAHEIARPGRLVLPDGARLAAGALRAAAARPTRVVASRRLRPRRRSRVAAVARLAGACLVGLLGAIAAAGLLGVGPAAHVVPPSDVQASASAQPVQSEQSAQTGDESLTDVVVNLTARRDAALNAADPAALAETTVPGSPAAEADTATLEALAAAGESVADLDTSVLSVVEVELPADCALTWDGARAVQIRQSQSPSTRMTADGAVRTVPAQAARAVVLVLVPGPWRVAEVRAA
;
A
#
# COMPACT_ATOMS: atom_id res chain seq x y z
N MET A 1 8.43 22.74 -13.45
CA MET A 1 8.04 21.90 -12.30
C MET A 1 7.86 22.81 -11.10
N GLY A 2 6.75 22.69 -10.37
CA GLY A 2 6.33 23.61 -9.31
C GLY A 2 7.19 23.50 -8.04
N SER A 3 7.03 24.46 -7.13
CA SER A 3 7.69 24.49 -5.83
C SER A 3 7.07 23.49 -4.84
N ASP A 4 7.91 22.86 -4.02
CA ASP A 4 7.47 21.99 -2.92
C ASP A 4 6.57 22.76 -1.94
N THR A 5 5.42 22.18 -1.57
CA THR A 5 4.45 22.74 -0.61
C THR A 5 4.29 21.75 0.55
N PRO A 6 3.95 22.18 1.79
CA PRO A 6 3.80 21.24 2.91
C PRO A 6 2.77 20.13 2.58
N GLY A 7 3.21 18.87 2.64
CA GLY A 7 2.40 17.69 2.32
C GLY A 7 2.33 17.30 0.83
N ARG A 8 2.98 18.04 -0.08
CA ARG A 8 3.07 17.66 -1.51
C ARG A 8 4.42 18.07 -2.10
N ARG A 9 5.24 17.06 -2.41
CA ARG A 9 6.51 17.26 -3.12
C ARG A 9 6.26 17.20 -4.62
N ALA A 10 6.83 18.14 -5.36
CA ALA A 10 6.68 18.14 -6.81
C ALA A 10 7.33 16.88 -7.40
N PRO A 11 6.70 16.25 -8.42
CA PRO A 11 7.31 15.13 -9.12
C PRO A 11 8.62 15.57 -9.74
N ARG A 12 9.62 14.69 -9.73
CA ARG A 12 10.97 14.96 -10.21
C ARG A 12 11.27 14.08 -11.41
N ARG A 13 11.97 14.61 -12.40
CA ARG A 13 12.52 13.78 -13.48
C ARG A 13 13.83 13.16 -13.01
N GLY A 14 14.06 11.90 -13.33
CA GLY A 14 15.29 11.19 -13.05
C GLY A 14 15.56 10.11 -14.09
N LEU A 15 16.63 9.35 -13.86
CA LEU A 15 16.93 8.13 -14.61
C LEU A 15 16.79 6.93 -13.66
N ASP A 16 16.23 5.83 -14.16
CA ASP A 16 16.23 4.55 -13.44
C ASP A 16 17.61 3.86 -13.52
N ALA A 17 17.75 2.71 -12.87
CA ALA A 17 19.01 1.93 -12.87
C ALA A 17 19.42 1.45 -14.28
N ASP A 18 18.48 1.37 -15.21
CA ASP A 18 18.69 0.98 -16.60
C ASP A 18 18.95 2.20 -17.52
N GLY A 19 18.99 3.42 -16.97
CA GLY A 19 19.22 4.66 -17.71
C GLY A 19 17.99 5.19 -18.46
N ARG A 20 16.77 4.75 -18.14
CA ARG A 20 15.53 5.25 -18.73
C ARG A 20 14.99 6.47 -18.00
N ASP A 21 14.37 7.38 -18.75
CA ASP A 21 13.70 8.55 -18.20
C ASP A 21 12.46 8.16 -17.37
N VAL A 22 12.47 8.55 -16.10
CA VAL A 22 11.36 8.30 -15.16
C VAL A 22 10.92 9.57 -14.45
N VAL A 23 9.67 9.55 -13.99
CA VAL A 23 9.12 10.52 -13.05
C VAL A 23 9.07 9.89 -11.67
N ILE A 24 9.65 10.58 -10.70
CA ILE A 24 9.76 10.16 -9.31
C ILE A 24 8.77 10.98 -8.49
N HIS A 25 7.78 10.29 -7.92
CA HIS A 25 6.83 10.84 -6.96
C HIS A 25 7.32 10.53 -5.55
N LEU A 26 7.46 11.56 -4.71
CA LEU A 26 7.76 11.38 -3.30
C LEU A 26 6.48 11.52 -2.50
N LEU A 27 6.10 10.43 -1.84
CA LEU A 27 4.86 10.29 -1.09
C LEU A 27 5.20 10.22 0.40
N ASP A 28 4.49 10.99 1.20
CA ASP A 28 4.50 10.85 2.66
C ASP A 28 3.48 9.76 3.02
N LEU A 29 3.93 8.72 3.70
CA LEU A 29 3.11 7.62 4.17
C LEU A 29 2.60 7.94 5.58
N PRO A 30 1.37 7.54 5.94
CA PRO A 30 0.94 7.59 7.32
C PRO A 30 1.84 6.73 8.22
N ASP A 31 2.23 7.28 9.38
CA ASP A 31 3.04 6.58 10.42
C ASP A 31 2.26 5.45 11.15
N ASP A 32 1.13 5.00 10.59
CA ASP A 32 0.25 3.98 11.16
C ASP A 32 0.06 2.78 10.21
N ALA A 33 -0.81 1.84 10.57
CA ALA A 33 -1.13 0.68 9.73
C ALA A 33 -1.66 1.06 8.32
N GLY A 34 -2.07 2.32 8.11
CA GLY A 34 -2.41 2.90 6.82
C GLY A 34 -1.21 3.03 5.88
N GLY A 35 -0.01 3.30 6.39
CA GLY A 35 1.21 3.36 5.58
C GLY A 35 1.52 2.04 4.89
N ALA A 36 1.45 0.93 5.63
CA ALA A 36 1.68 -0.40 5.07
C ALA A 36 0.62 -0.80 4.02
N ARG A 37 -0.66 -0.44 4.25
CA ARG A 37 -1.72 -0.68 3.26
C ARG A 37 -1.51 0.15 1.98
N THR A 38 -1.13 1.42 2.14
CA THR A 38 -0.77 2.29 1.01
C THR A 38 0.38 1.71 0.21
N LEU A 39 1.44 1.23 0.89
CA LEU A 39 2.59 0.61 0.22
C LEU A 39 2.22 -0.65 -0.56
N ARG A 40 1.43 -1.56 0.02
CA ARG A 40 0.94 -2.75 -0.69
C ARG A 40 0.19 -2.36 -1.95
N ARG A 41 -0.73 -1.38 -1.84
CA ARG A 41 -1.49 -0.87 -2.98
C ARG A 41 -0.59 -0.23 -4.05
N LEU A 42 0.43 0.53 -3.65
CA LEU A 42 1.40 1.10 -4.60
C LEU A 42 2.21 0.00 -5.32
N ASN A 43 2.57 -1.07 -4.63
CA ASN A 43 3.31 -2.18 -5.23
C ASN A 43 2.43 -3.01 -6.17
N GLU A 44 1.15 -3.21 -5.84
CA GLU A 44 0.16 -3.85 -6.74
C GLU A 44 0.04 -3.09 -8.06
N MET A 45 0.16 -1.76 -8.04
CA MET A 45 0.09 -0.94 -9.26
C MET A 45 1.21 -1.22 -10.27
N ARG A 46 2.32 -1.84 -9.86
CA ARG A 46 3.40 -2.26 -10.77
C ARG A 46 2.98 -3.35 -11.75
N THR A 47 1.94 -4.11 -11.39
CA THR A 47 1.41 -5.18 -12.24
C THR A 47 0.42 -4.68 -13.30
N LEU A 48 0.01 -3.40 -13.22
CA LEU A 48 -0.96 -2.81 -14.14
C LEU A 48 -0.29 -2.49 -15.47
N VAL A 49 -0.72 -3.18 -16.52
CA VAL A 49 -0.24 -2.97 -17.89
C VAL A 49 -1.41 -2.59 -18.78
N HIS A 50 -1.46 -1.33 -19.18
CA HIS A 50 -2.47 -0.81 -20.08
C HIS A 50 -1.90 0.34 -20.92
N PRO A 51 -2.20 0.43 -22.23
CA PRO A 51 -1.65 1.49 -23.11
C PRO A 51 -2.02 2.91 -22.67
N GLY A 52 -3.14 3.06 -21.97
CA GLY A 52 -3.61 4.34 -21.43
C GLY A 52 -3.20 4.64 -19.99
N ILE A 53 -2.25 3.89 -19.40
CA ILE A 53 -1.77 4.08 -18.03
C ILE A 53 -0.24 4.14 -18.04
N ALA A 54 0.36 5.13 -17.40
CA ALA A 54 1.81 5.18 -17.25
C ALA A 54 2.30 4.03 -16.35
N PRO A 55 3.21 3.16 -16.83
CA PRO A 55 3.70 2.03 -16.04
C PRO A 55 4.40 2.47 -14.75
N VAL A 56 4.03 1.85 -13.63
CA VAL A 56 4.75 2.00 -12.36
C VAL A 56 5.92 1.03 -12.35
N ARG A 57 7.14 1.55 -12.28
CA ARG A 57 8.38 0.76 -12.36
C ARG A 57 8.80 0.23 -11.01
N ASP A 58 8.88 1.12 -10.04
CA ASP A 58 9.42 0.79 -8.74
C ASP A 58 8.78 1.61 -7.62
N VAL A 59 8.80 1.03 -6.43
CA VAL A 59 8.30 1.63 -5.18
C VAL A 59 9.38 1.43 -4.13
N ILE A 60 10.13 2.50 -3.85
CA ILE A 60 11.29 2.49 -2.97
C ILE A 60 10.91 3.11 -1.63
N PHE A 61 11.17 2.41 -0.53
CA PHE A 61 10.98 2.97 0.80
C PHE A 61 12.11 3.94 1.16
N LEU A 62 11.74 5.09 1.71
CA LEU A 62 12.66 6.12 2.15
C LEU A 62 12.53 6.35 3.67
N PRO A 63 13.62 6.73 4.35
CA PRO A 63 13.58 7.08 5.77
C PRO A 63 12.53 8.16 6.08
N GLY A 64 11.89 8.03 7.25
CA GLY A 64 10.87 8.97 7.74
C GLY A 64 9.52 8.80 7.09
N ASP A 65 9.03 7.54 7.02
CA ASP A 65 7.71 7.15 6.53
C ASP A 65 7.38 7.75 5.16
N ARG A 66 8.29 7.54 4.20
CA ARG A 66 8.12 8.01 2.82
C ARG A 66 8.30 6.90 1.82
N ALA A 67 7.67 7.04 0.67
CA ALA A 67 7.90 6.21 -0.51
C ALA A 67 8.31 7.08 -1.69
N ALA A 68 9.28 6.62 -2.47
CA ALA A 68 9.51 7.09 -3.83
C ALA A 68 8.86 6.11 -4.80
N VAL A 69 7.94 6.60 -5.62
CA VAL A 69 7.34 5.81 -6.69
C VAL A 69 7.88 6.32 -8.02
N THR A 70 8.49 5.43 -8.80
CA THR A 70 9.02 5.77 -10.12
C THR A 70 8.06 5.26 -11.19
N VAL A 71 7.65 6.15 -12.08
CA VAL A 71 6.79 5.84 -13.22
C VAL A 71 7.49 6.25 -14.52
N ASP A 72 7.12 5.64 -15.64
CA ASP A 72 7.69 6.05 -16.93
C ASP A 72 7.41 7.51 -17.24
N LEU A 73 8.42 8.20 -17.78
CA LEU A 73 8.21 9.52 -18.36
C LEU A 73 7.46 9.38 -19.69
N VAL A 74 6.19 9.81 -19.69
CA VAL A 74 5.40 9.90 -20.93
C VAL A 74 5.86 11.13 -21.73
N THR A 75 6.37 10.90 -22.94
CA THR A 75 6.76 11.98 -23.84
C THR A 75 5.52 12.61 -24.49
N GLY A 76 5.34 13.92 -24.33
CA GLY A 76 4.17 14.62 -24.85
C GLY A 76 3.85 15.90 -24.09
N ALA A 77 2.59 16.31 -24.15
CA ALA A 77 2.06 17.43 -23.38
C ALA A 77 0.77 17.02 -22.67
N ASP A 78 0.50 17.59 -21.49
CA ASP A 78 -0.77 17.35 -20.80
C ASP A 78 -1.95 17.97 -21.57
N LEU A 79 -3.13 17.39 -21.39
CA LEU A 79 -4.35 17.80 -22.08
C LEU A 79 -4.75 19.23 -21.72
N ALA A 80 -4.43 19.72 -20.52
CA ALA A 80 -4.68 21.11 -20.13
C ALA A 80 -3.88 22.09 -21.00
N VAL A 81 -2.62 21.79 -21.31
CA VAL A 81 -1.80 22.56 -22.27
C VAL A 81 -2.42 22.55 -23.66
N VAL A 82 -2.89 21.39 -24.13
CA VAL A 82 -3.52 21.25 -25.46
C VAL A 82 -4.83 22.05 -25.54
N LEU A 83 -5.66 21.98 -24.51
CA LEU A 83 -6.89 22.78 -24.39
C LEU A 83 -6.57 24.27 -24.31
N GLY A 84 -5.55 24.66 -23.54
CA GLY A 84 -5.05 26.03 -23.50
C GLY A 84 -4.58 26.50 -24.87
N ALA A 85 -3.98 25.63 -25.69
CA ALA A 85 -3.50 25.97 -27.02
C ALA A 85 -4.64 26.16 -28.06
N ARG A 86 -5.74 25.38 -27.95
CA ARG A 86 -6.76 25.26 -29.00
C ARG A 86 -8.18 25.71 -28.61
N GLY A 87 -8.45 25.87 -27.32
CA GLY A 87 -9.76 26.23 -26.75
C GLY A 87 -10.77 25.08 -26.60
N GLY A 88 -10.55 23.93 -27.25
CA GLY A 88 -11.41 22.76 -27.12
C GLY A 88 -11.02 21.61 -28.06
N LEU A 89 -11.69 20.48 -27.92
CA LEU A 89 -11.52 19.28 -28.74
C LEU A 89 -12.56 19.19 -29.87
N THR A 90 -12.17 18.52 -30.95
CA THR A 90 -13.11 18.07 -31.99
C THR A 90 -13.93 16.87 -31.50
N ARG A 91 -15.00 16.51 -32.22
CA ARG A 91 -15.83 15.34 -31.88
C ARG A 91 -15.03 14.03 -31.87
N ALA A 92 -14.12 13.86 -32.84
CA ALA A 92 -13.32 12.65 -32.97
C ALA A 92 -12.28 12.53 -31.83
N GLU A 93 -11.69 13.66 -31.43
CA GLU A 93 -10.77 13.75 -30.29
C GLU A 93 -11.50 13.51 -28.96
N ALA A 94 -12.70 14.08 -28.77
CA ALA A 94 -13.52 13.84 -27.59
C ALA A 94 -13.94 12.35 -27.48
N ALA A 95 -14.29 11.72 -28.61
CA ALA A 95 -14.55 10.28 -28.66
C ALA A 95 -13.31 9.47 -28.25
N ARG A 96 -12.11 9.89 -28.70
CA ARG A 96 -10.85 9.24 -28.33
C ARG A 96 -10.52 9.38 -26.86
N VAL A 97 -10.77 10.54 -26.26
CA VAL A 97 -10.63 10.75 -24.82
C VAL A 97 -11.56 9.83 -24.03
N LEU A 98 -12.83 9.72 -24.44
CA LEU A 98 -13.78 8.83 -23.79
C LEU A 98 -13.35 7.35 -23.87
N ASP A 99 -12.84 6.94 -25.03
CA ASP A 99 -12.39 5.57 -25.30
C ASP A 99 -11.11 5.22 -24.51
N ASP A 100 -10.00 5.94 -24.74
CA ASP A 100 -8.69 5.62 -24.16
C ASP A 100 -8.70 5.78 -22.63
N VAL A 101 -9.22 6.89 -22.13
CA VAL A 101 -9.23 7.19 -20.69
C VAL A 101 -10.29 6.34 -19.99
N GLY A 102 -11.46 6.14 -20.61
CA GLY A 102 -12.48 5.25 -20.05
C GLY A 102 -12.01 3.80 -19.98
N SER A 103 -11.28 3.31 -20.98
CA SER A 103 -10.64 1.98 -20.96
C SER A 103 -9.58 1.88 -19.86
N ALA A 104 -8.73 2.90 -19.73
CA ALA A 104 -7.72 2.95 -18.67
C ALA A 104 -8.34 2.92 -17.26
N LEU A 105 -9.40 3.72 -17.03
CA LEU A 105 -10.13 3.72 -15.77
C LEU A 105 -10.81 2.37 -15.52
N ALA A 106 -11.41 1.75 -16.53
CA ALA A 106 -11.99 0.42 -16.40
C ALA A 106 -10.95 -0.62 -15.98
N HIS A 107 -9.73 -0.53 -16.51
CA HIS A 107 -8.62 -1.41 -16.11
C HIS A 107 -8.20 -1.17 -14.66
N LEU A 108 -8.08 0.08 -14.22
CA LEU A 108 -7.80 0.41 -12.81
C LEU A 108 -8.89 -0.13 -11.87
N HIS A 109 -10.16 0.10 -12.23
CA HIS A 109 -11.32 -0.28 -11.42
C HIS A 109 -11.42 -1.80 -11.27
N ALA A 110 -11.07 -2.56 -12.31
CA ALA A 110 -11.01 -4.02 -12.25
C ALA A 110 -9.99 -4.56 -11.23
N HIS A 111 -8.97 -3.75 -10.88
CA HIS A 111 -7.97 -4.06 -9.87
C HIS A 111 -8.25 -3.38 -8.52
N GLY A 112 -9.47 -2.87 -8.30
CA GLY A 112 -9.85 -2.24 -7.02
C GLY A 112 -9.18 -0.88 -6.78
N VAL A 113 -8.60 -0.27 -7.81
CA VAL A 113 -7.94 1.05 -7.71
C VAL A 113 -8.80 2.10 -8.38
N ALA A 114 -9.12 3.17 -7.65
CA ALA A 114 -9.69 4.39 -8.23
C ALA A 114 -8.58 5.42 -8.42
N HIS A 115 -8.62 6.15 -9.53
CA HIS A 115 -7.63 7.18 -9.83
C HIS A 115 -7.74 8.36 -8.86
N GLY A 116 -8.97 8.84 -8.62
CA GLY A 116 -9.30 9.84 -7.60
C GLY A 116 -8.98 11.30 -7.95
N ASP A 117 -8.25 11.53 -9.04
CA ASP A 117 -7.92 12.87 -9.56
C ASP A 117 -7.87 12.91 -11.11
N VAL A 118 -8.95 12.47 -11.77
CA VAL A 118 -9.04 12.54 -13.24
C VAL A 118 -9.26 13.99 -13.68
N SER A 119 -8.27 14.58 -14.35
CA SER A 119 -8.29 15.98 -14.81
C SER A 119 -7.49 16.14 -16.10
N PRO A 120 -7.65 17.26 -16.84
CA PRO A 120 -6.83 17.54 -18.02
C PRO A 120 -5.32 17.61 -17.72
N ALA A 121 -4.95 17.92 -16.47
CA ALA A 121 -3.55 17.98 -16.04
C ALA A 121 -2.90 16.60 -15.92
N ASN A 122 -3.71 15.57 -15.68
CA ASN A 122 -3.27 14.21 -15.38
C ASN A 122 -3.47 13.28 -16.60
N ILE A 123 -3.73 13.84 -17.77
CA ILE A 123 -3.82 13.09 -19.03
C ILE A 123 -2.77 13.62 -19.98
N MET A 124 -1.79 12.79 -20.31
CA MET A 124 -0.74 13.08 -21.27
C MET A 124 -1.19 12.71 -22.69
N VAL A 125 -1.01 13.65 -23.61
CA VAL A 125 -1.15 13.43 -25.05
C VAL A 125 0.23 13.08 -25.60
N THR A 126 0.42 11.85 -26.06
CA THR A 126 1.72 11.39 -26.57
C THR A 126 2.02 11.96 -27.96
N THR A 127 3.28 11.89 -28.39
CA THR A 127 3.70 12.28 -29.75
C THR A 127 3.02 11.44 -30.85
N GLU A 128 2.61 10.24 -30.51
CA GLU A 128 1.85 9.31 -31.34
C GLU A 128 0.34 9.61 -31.27
N GLY A 129 -0.08 10.59 -30.48
CA GLY A 129 -1.47 10.98 -30.32
C GLY A 129 -2.33 9.98 -29.55
N GLY A 130 -1.68 9.13 -28.73
CA GLY A 130 -2.34 8.35 -27.69
C GLY A 130 -2.58 9.19 -26.44
N LEU A 131 -3.40 8.67 -25.54
CA LEU A 131 -3.71 9.31 -24.26
C LEU A 131 -3.26 8.39 -23.13
N VAL A 132 -2.48 8.93 -22.20
CA VAL A 132 -1.95 8.19 -21.05
C VAL A 132 -2.32 8.91 -19.77
N LEU A 133 -2.97 8.19 -18.86
CA LEU A 133 -3.30 8.67 -17.53
C LEU A 133 -2.04 8.62 -16.65
N VAL A 134 -1.74 9.73 -15.99
CA VAL A 134 -0.60 9.91 -15.09
C VAL A 134 -1.06 10.36 -13.71
N ASP A 135 -0.16 10.38 -12.72
CA ASP A 135 -0.45 10.74 -11.32
C ASP A 135 -1.53 9.85 -10.67
N LEU A 136 -1.32 8.52 -10.78
CA LEU A 136 -2.22 7.49 -10.25
C LEU A 136 -2.37 7.52 -8.71
N PHE A 137 -1.66 8.40 -8.03
CA PHE A 137 -1.54 8.46 -6.57
C PHE A 137 -2.52 9.44 -5.92
N GLY A 138 -3.32 10.19 -6.72
CA GLY A 138 -4.32 11.13 -6.23
C GLY A 138 -5.39 10.49 -5.32
N GLY A 139 -5.82 9.26 -5.63
CA GLY A 139 -6.78 8.50 -4.83
C GLY A 139 -6.22 7.90 -3.53
N VAL A 140 -4.89 7.87 -3.37
CA VAL A 140 -4.19 7.30 -2.22
C VAL A 140 -3.92 8.35 -1.14
N LEU A 141 -3.78 9.64 -1.52
CA LEU A 141 -3.34 10.70 -0.60
C LEU A 141 -4.21 11.96 -0.56
N GLU A 142 -5.18 12.17 -1.47
CA GLU A 142 -5.90 13.46 -1.54
C GLU A 142 -7.44 13.36 -1.44
N THR A 143 -8.02 14.34 -0.75
CA THR A 143 -9.41 14.81 -0.94
C THR A 143 -9.43 15.73 -2.16
N GLY A 144 -10.14 15.31 -3.21
CA GLY A 144 -10.07 15.91 -4.54
C GLY A 144 -10.17 17.43 -4.56
N THR A 145 -9.28 18.07 -5.32
CA THR A 145 -9.27 19.52 -5.52
C THR A 145 -9.11 19.82 -7.00
N ASP A 146 -10.19 19.61 -7.76
CA ASP A 146 -10.31 20.11 -9.14
C ASP A 146 -11.79 20.30 -9.55
N GLY A 147 -12.03 21.13 -10.58
CA GLY A 147 -13.37 21.42 -11.12
C GLY A 147 -14.11 20.20 -11.68
N CYS A 148 -13.38 19.12 -11.96
CA CYS A 148 -13.92 17.83 -12.40
C CYS A 148 -14.36 16.92 -11.24
N ALA A 149 -14.11 17.29 -9.98
CA ALA A 149 -14.36 16.40 -8.85
C ALA A 149 -15.86 16.12 -8.63
N ALA A 150 -16.18 14.84 -8.43
CA ALA A 150 -17.52 14.38 -8.10
C ALA A 150 -18.07 15.04 -6.82
N PRO A 151 -19.40 15.22 -6.67
CA PRO A 151 -20.01 15.86 -5.51
C PRO A 151 -19.58 15.24 -4.17
N GLU A 152 -19.49 13.91 -4.10
CA GLU A 152 -19.05 13.17 -2.93
C GLU A 152 -17.56 13.40 -2.63
N ARG A 153 -16.72 13.57 -3.65
CA ARG A 153 -15.29 13.90 -3.50
C ARG A 153 -15.09 15.32 -3.00
N ARG A 154 -15.85 16.27 -3.54
CA ARG A 154 -15.87 17.67 -3.05
C ARG A 154 -16.33 17.76 -1.59
N SER A 155 -17.16 16.80 -1.15
CA SER A 155 -17.60 16.67 0.25
C SER A 155 -16.58 15.97 1.15
N GLY A 156 -15.39 15.64 0.63
CA GLY A 156 -14.32 14.96 1.37
C GLY A 156 -14.40 13.43 1.37
N GLY A 157 -15.30 12.84 0.56
CA GLY A 157 -15.43 11.39 0.42
C GLY A 157 -14.20 10.74 -0.23
N PRO A 158 -14.03 9.42 -0.08
CA PRO A 158 -12.92 8.68 -0.67
C PRO A 158 -13.01 8.61 -2.20
N ALA A 159 -11.90 8.33 -2.86
CA ALA A 159 -11.87 8.03 -4.29
C ALA A 159 -12.57 6.70 -4.57
N THR A 160 -13.51 6.70 -5.51
CA THR A 160 -14.27 5.51 -5.93
C THR A 160 -14.33 5.40 -7.45
N PRO A 161 -14.59 4.20 -8.00
CA PRO A 161 -14.83 4.04 -9.43
C PRO A 161 -15.90 4.99 -9.99
N ALA A 162 -17.00 5.17 -9.27
CA ALA A 162 -18.07 6.09 -9.65
C ALA A 162 -17.63 7.57 -9.64
N SER A 163 -16.70 7.94 -8.77
CA SER A 163 -16.15 9.30 -8.73
C SER A 163 -15.26 9.60 -9.94
N ASP A 164 -14.52 8.61 -10.45
CA ASP A 164 -13.70 8.76 -11.66
C ASP A 164 -14.56 8.86 -12.92
N VAL A 165 -15.67 8.12 -12.98
CA VAL A 165 -16.66 8.18 -14.07
C VAL A 165 -17.24 9.59 -14.18
N TYR A 166 -17.63 10.19 -13.04
CA TYR A 166 -18.09 11.57 -13.00
C TYR A 166 -16.99 12.53 -13.49
N ALA A 167 -15.76 12.35 -13.01
CA ALA A 167 -14.65 13.22 -13.36
C ALA A 167 -14.30 13.17 -14.85
N LEU A 168 -14.32 12.00 -15.48
CA LEU A 168 -14.16 11.85 -16.93
C LEU A 168 -15.28 12.56 -17.70
N ALA A 169 -16.54 12.44 -17.25
CA ALA A 169 -17.66 13.10 -17.88
C ALA A 169 -17.60 14.63 -17.75
N ALA A 170 -17.19 15.12 -16.58
CA ALA A 170 -16.99 16.55 -16.33
C ALA A 170 -15.85 17.11 -17.21
N LEU A 171 -14.75 16.37 -17.32
CA LEU A 171 -13.62 16.70 -18.19
C LEU A 171 -14.04 16.82 -19.65
N LEU A 172 -14.84 15.88 -20.16
CA LEU A 172 -15.32 15.92 -21.55
C LEU A 172 -16.22 17.14 -21.81
N ARG A 173 -17.04 17.54 -20.82
CA ARG A 173 -17.82 18.79 -20.92
C ARG A 173 -16.91 20.00 -21.01
N GLU A 174 -15.88 20.09 -20.17
CA GLU A 174 -14.90 21.18 -20.23
C GLU A 174 -14.18 21.23 -21.58
N CYS A 175 -13.77 20.07 -22.10
CA CYS A 175 -13.11 19.93 -23.40
C CYS A 175 -13.97 20.40 -24.58
N SER A 176 -15.29 20.50 -24.41
CA SER A 176 -16.23 20.91 -25.46
C SER A 176 -16.48 22.42 -25.54
N SER A 177 -15.80 23.23 -24.72
CA SER A 177 -16.00 24.68 -24.64
C SER A 177 -15.93 25.42 -26.00
N GLY A 178 -15.14 24.92 -26.95
CA GLY A 178 -15.04 25.47 -28.31
C GLY A 178 -16.15 25.07 -29.31
N SER A 179 -17.12 24.22 -28.93
CA SER A 179 -18.15 23.73 -29.86
C SER A 179 -19.50 23.48 -29.17
N ALA A 180 -20.48 24.35 -29.43
CA ALA A 180 -21.85 24.20 -28.93
C ALA A 180 -22.51 22.87 -29.38
N ALA A 181 -22.26 22.44 -30.62
CA ALA A 181 -22.79 21.18 -31.13
C ALA A 181 -22.23 19.96 -30.39
N LEU A 182 -20.94 19.99 -30.03
CA LEU A 182 -20.33 18.94 -29.20
C LEU A 182 -20.89 19.00 -27.77
N GLN A 183 -21.03 20.18 -27.17
CA GLN A 183 -21.60 20.37 -25.84
C GLN A 183 -23.01 19.74 -25.73
N THR A 184 -23.92 20.04 -26.67
CA THR A 184 -25.27 19.48 -26.68
C THR A 184 -25.25 17.96 -26.84
N ARG A 185 -24.32 17.41 -27.63
CA ARG A 185 -24.20 15.96 -27.82
C ARG A 185 -23.70 15.27 -26.55
N LEU A 186 -22.65 15.79 -25.93
CA LEU A 186 -22.09 15.26 -24.70
C LEU A 186 -23.07 15.37 -23.53
N ALA A 187 -23.82 16.46 -23.43
CA ALA A 187 -24.86 16.62 -22.41
C ALA A 187 -25.90 15.50 -22.43
N ARG A 188 -26.19 14.93 -23.61
CA ARG A 188 -27.12 13.80 -23.75
C ARG A 188 -26.47 12.45 -23.41
N ILE A 189 -25.24 12.23 -23.87
CA ILE A 189 -24.52 10.94 -23.75
C ILE A 189 -24.00 10.72 -22.32
N LEU A 190 -23.61 11.80 -21.64
CA LEU A 190 -22.95 11.78 -20.33
C LEU A 190 -23.90 12.10 -19.17
N ALA A 191 -25.20 12.20 -19.41
CA ALA A 191 -26.17 12.67 -18.41
C ALA A 191 -26.18 11.81 -17.14
N ASP A 192 -26.19 10.49 -17.30
CA ASP A 192 -26.15 9.49 -16.22
C ASP A 192 -24.78 9.41 -15.55
N ALA A 193 -23.67 9.61 -16.29
CA ALA A 193 -22.33 9.68 -15.73
C ALA A 193 -22.13 10.89 -14.81
N LEU A 194 -22.92 11.95 -15.00
CA LEU A 194 -22.92 13.17 -14.19
C LEU A 194 -23.97 13.19 -13.09
N ASP A 195 -24.61 12.05 -12.82
CA ASP A 195 -25.62 11.93 -11.77
C ASP A 195 -25.00 12.25 -10.39
N PRO A 196 -25.66 13.07 -9.54
CA PRO A 196 -25.20 13.31 -8.18
C PRO A 196 -25.06 12.03 -7.35
N ASP A 197 -25.92 11.02 -7.58
CA ASP A 197 -25.86 9.72 -6.91
C ASP A 197 -24.79 8.83 -7.57
N PRO A 198 -23.73 8.43 -6.86
CA PRO A 198 -22.71 7.52 -7.37
C PRO A 198 -23.23 6.17 -7.84
N GLN A 199 -24.34 5.67 -7.26
CA GLN A 199 -24.90 4.35 -7.60
C GLN A 199 -25.65 4.35 -8.94
N SER A 200 -26.09 5.52 -9.39
CA SER A 200 -26.80 5.70 -10.67
C SER A 200 -25.86 5.78 -11.86
N ARG A 201 -24.55 5.92 -11.63
CA ARG A 201 -23.55 6.13 -12.68
C ARG A 201 -23.16 4.81 -13.36
N PRO A 202 -22.91 4.79 -14.68
CA PRO A 202 -22.42 3.61 -15.37
C PRO A 202 -20.99 3.26 -14.94
N SER A 203 -20.54 2.04 -15.24
CA SER A 203 -19.13 1.68 -15.10
C SER A 203 -18.26 2.42 -16.12
N ALA A 204 -16.96 2.60 -15.82
CA ALA A 204 -16.01 3.20 -16.77
C ALA A 204 -15.97 2.46 -18.12
N ARG A 205 -16.10 1.13 -18.09
CA ARG A 205 -16.18 0.30 -19.31
C ARG A 205 -17.43 0.59 -20.13
N ALA A 206 -18.59 0.69 -19.48
CA ALA A 206 -19.84 1.01 -20.15
C ALA A 206 -19.83 2.43 -20.73
N LEU A 207 -19.21 3.37 -20.01
CA LEU A 207 -19.05 4.74 -20.47
C LEU A 207 -18.08 4.83 -21.67
N ALA A 208 -16.92 4.15 -21.62
CA ALA A 208 -15.96 4.07 -22.72
C ALA A 208 -16.60 3.53 -24.00
N ALA A 209 -17.45 2.51 -23.86
CA ALA A 209 -18.18 1.92 -25.00
C ALA A 209 -19.04 2.94 -25.75
N ARG A 210 -19.46 4.05 -25.14
CA ARG A 210 -20.25 5.12 -25.79
C ARG A 210 -19.43 6.07 -26.66
N ALA A 211 -18.11 5.90 -26.76
CA ALA A 211 -17.25 6.74 -27.60
C ALA A 211 -17.75 6.86 -29.05
N HIS A 212 -18.20 5.75 -29.64
CA HIS A 212 -18.74 5.70 -31.00
C HIS A 212 -20.01 6.54 -31.19
N GLU A 213 -20.78 6.78 -30.13
CA GLU A 213 -21.96 7.64 -30.16
C GLU A 213 -21.58 9.12 -30.30
N ILE A 214 -20.38 9.53 -29.90
CA ILE A 214 -19.86 10.88 -30.13
C ILE A 214 -19.41 11.01 -31.58
N ALA A 215 -18.46 10.17 -31.98
CA ALA A 215 -17.88 10.06 -33.31
C ALA A 215 -16.98 8.81 -33.37
N ARG A 216 -16.44 8.48 -34.55
CA ARG A 216 -15.32 7.55 -34.64
C ARG A 216 -14.10 8.15 -33.91
N PRO A 217 -13.47 7.45 -32.94
CA PRO A 217 -12.28 7.93 -32.25
C PRO A 217 -11.18 8.35 -33.23
N GLY A 218 -10.69 9.58 -33.09
CA GLY A 218 -9.64 10.17 -33.92
C GLY A 218 -8.38 10.45 -33.11
N ARG A 219 -7.23 10.48 -33.78
CA ARG A 219 -5.95 10.79 -33.15
C ARG A 219 -5.93 12.23 -32.62
N LEU A 220 -5.46 12.41 -31.40
CA LEU A 220 -5.18 13.76 -30.89
C LEU A 220 -3.83 14.21 -31.45
N VAL A 221 -3.81 15.36 -32.13
CA VAL A 221 -2.57 15.91 -32.69
C VAL A 221 -2.07 17.02 -31.78
N LEU A 222 -0.82 16.88 -31.31
CA LEU A 222 -0.15 17.92 -30.55
C LEU A 222 0.01 19.18 -31.42
N PRO A 223 -0.39 20.37 -30.93
CA PRO A 223 -0.08 21.63 -31.60
C PRO A 223 1.43 21.87 -31.73
N ASP A 224 1.83 22.72 -32.67
CA ASP A 224 3.24 23.12 -32.81
C ASP A 224 3.80 23.74 -31.52
N GLY A 225 5.12 23.65 -31.33
CA GLY A 225 5.80 24.03 -30.08
C GLY A 225 5.46 25.44 -29.55
N ALA A 226 5.27 26.43 -30.44
CA ALA A 226 4.85 27.77 -30.04
C ALA A 226 3.44 27.82 -29.44
N ARG A 227 2.50 27.04 -29.99
CA ARG A 227 1.13 26.92 -29.48
C ARG A 227 1.10 26.14 -28.17
N LEU A 228 1.94 25.12 -28.02
CA LEU A 228 2.10 24.40 -26.75
C LEU A 228 2.67 25.30 -25.66
N ALA A 229 3.71 26.10 -25.94
CA ALA A 229 4.26 27.05 -24.97
C ALA A 229 3.22 28.07 -24.51
N ALA A 230 2.45 28.63 -25.45
CA ALA A 230 1.36 29.55 -25.13
C ALA A 230 0.22 28.84 -24.35
N GLY A 231 -0.08 27.59 -24.70
CA GLY A 231 -1.02 26.73 -23.97
C GLY A 231 -0.58 26.47 -22.54
N ALA A 232 0.72 26.21 -22.30
CA ALA A 232 1.29 25.98 -20.99
C ALA A 232 1.22 27.22 -20.10
N LEU A 233 1.48 28.41 -20.66
CA LEU A 233 1.29 29.67 -19.95
C LEU A 233 -0.18 29.89 -19.56
N ARG A 234 -1.12 29.59 -20.46
CA ARG A 234 -2.56 29.71 -20.18
C ARG A 234 -3.05 28.67 -19.17
N ALA A 235 -2.58 27.44 -19.26
CA ALA A 235 -2.88 26.39 -18.27
C ALA A 235 -2.33 26.76 -16.88
N ALA A 236 -1.13 27.34 -16.82
CA ALA A 236 -0.57 27.86 -15.58
C ALA A 236 -1.35 29.05 -15.02
N ALA A 237 -1.83 29.96 -15.88
CA ALA A 237 -2.59 31.15 -15.48
C ALA A 237 -4.05 30.84 -15.08
N ALA A 238 -4.68 29.82 -15.69
CA ALA A 238 -6.02 29.36 -15.36
C ALA A 238 -6.09 28.66 -13.99
N ARG A 239 -4.94 28.35 -13.40
CA ARG A 239 -4.80 27.85 -12.03
C ARG A 239 -4.47 29.01 -11.09
N PRO A 240 -5.45 29.68 -10.44
CA PRO A 240 -5.13 30.36 -9.19
C PRO A 240 -4.60 29.29 -8.24
N THR A 241 -3.39 29.50 -7.72
CA THR A 241 -2.79 28.68 -6.67
C THR A 241 -3.84 28.37 -5.61
N ARG A 242 -4.11 27.06 -5.45
CA ARG A 242 -5.00 26.44 -4.44
C ARG A 242 -5.09 27.32 -3.19
N VAL A 243 -6.30 27.75 -2.85
CA VAL A 243 -6.58 28.22 -1.49
C VAL A 243 -6.48 27.01 -0.58
N VAL A 244 -5.36 26.93 0.13
CA VAL A 244 -5.26 26.09 1.31
C VAL A 244 -6.45 26.49 2.20
N ALA A 245 -7.37 25.56 2.45
CA ALA A 245 -8.18 25.68 3.64
C ALA A 245 -7.18 25.58 4.80
N SER A 246 -6.65 26.73 5.23
CA SER A 246 -5.96 26.81 6.49
C SER A 246 -6.98 26.28 7.48
N ARG A 247 -6.79 25.05 7.99
CA ARG A 247 -7.30 24.72 9.31
C ARG A 247 -6.75 25.84 10.16
N ARG A 248 -7.59 26.85 10.43
CA ARG A 248 -7.31 27.85 11.45
C ARG A 248 -7.12 27.00 12.69
N LEU A 249 -5.86 26.77 13.05
CA LEU A 249 -5.49 26.33 14.37
C LEU A 249 -6.20 27.33 15.28
N ARG A 250 -7.29 26.87 15.91
CA ARG A 250 -7.93 27.63 16.97
C ARG A 250 -6.80 28.01 17.92
N PRO A 251 -6.60 29.31 18.22
CA PRO A 251 -5.54 29.70 19.13
C PRO A 251 -5.82 28.99 20.45
N ARG A 252 -4.92 28.09 20.85
CA ARG A 252 -4.89 27.53 22.19
C ARG A 252 -4.90 28.72 23.14
N ARG A 253 -6.04 28.93 23.81
CA ARG A 253 -6.15 29.89 24.91
C ARG A 253 -5.02 29.58 25.88
N ARG A 254 -4.03 30.46 25.95
CA ARG A 254 -3.09 30.56 27.07
C ARG A 254 -3.90 30.94 28.31
N SER A 255 -4.45 29.95 29.00
CA SER A 255 -4.94 30.14 30.37
C SER A 255 -3.77 29.96 31.33
N ARG A 256 -3.18 31.10 31.69
CA ARG A 256 -2.67 31.45 33.03
C ARG A 256 -2.25 30.27 33.92
N VAL A 257 -0.98 29.90 33.85
CA VAL A 257 -0.22 29.43 35.02
C VAL A 257 0.95 30.38 35.18
N ALA A 258 0.66 31.51 35.81
CA ALA A 258 1.63 32.48 36.31
C ALA A 258 1.08 33.02 37.64
N ALA A 259 1.09 32.14 38.63
CA ALA A 259 0.92 32.33 40.07
C ALA A 259 0.86 30.88 40.60
N VAL A 260 1.92 30.30 41.14
CA VAL A 260 2.59 30.71 42.37
C VAL A 260 4.03 30.18 42.31
N ALA A 261 4.98 31.08 42.09
CA ALA A 261 6.38 30.90 42.44
C ALA A 261 6.64 31.76 43.69
N ARG A 262 6.07 31.36 44.83
CA ARG A 262 6.41 31.88 46.17
C ARG A 262 5.98 30.87 47.24
N LEU A 263 6.81 29.86 47.47
CA LEU A 263 7.10 29.29 48.79
C LEU A 263 8.15 28.19 48.63
N ALA A 264 9.40 28.62 48.41
CA ALA A 264 10.54 27.83 48.84
C ALA A 264 10.73 28.11 50.33
N GLY A 265 10.69 27.06 51.16
CA GLY A 265 11.07 27.13 52.56
C GLY A 265 10.11 26.39 53.48
N ALA A 266 10.30 25.08 53.62
CA ALA A 266 10.35 24.39 54.92
C ALA A 266 10.34 22.86 54.74
N CYS A 267 11.33 22.23 55.37
CA CYS A 267 11.34 20.84 55.88
C CYS A 267 11.48 19.69 54.84
N LEU A 268 12.64 19.04 54.66
CA LEU A 268 13.45 18.22 55.59
C LEU A 268 12.91 16.77 55.72
N VAL A 269 13.84 15.81 55.57
CA VAL A 269 13.80 14.37 55.94
C VAL A 269 13.03 13.46 54.98
N GLY A 270 13.73 12.67 54.14
CA GLY A 270 14.10 11.28 54.41
C GLY A 270 13.32 10.38 53.44
N LEU A 271 13.76 9.26 52.89
CA LEU A 271 14.80 8.33 53.31
C LEU A 271 15.05 7.38 52.10
N LEU A 272 16.32 7.12 51.81
CA LEU A 272 16.80 5.97 51.04
C LEU A 272 16.68 4.70 51.91
N GLY A 273 16.26 3.57 51.33
CA GLY A 273 16.72 2.26 51.81
C GLY A 273 15.66 1.17 52.04
N ALA A 274 15.81 0.10 51.26
CA ALA A 274 15.87 -1.32 51.65
C ALA A 274 14.78 -1.96 52.56
N ILE A 275 14.32 -3.15 52.15
CA ILE A 275 14.04 -4.42 52.88
C ILE A 275 13.48 -5.38 51.79
N ALA A 276 14.12 -6.46 51.32
CA ALA A 276 14.67 -7.69 51.93
C ALA A 276 13.62 -8.71 52.45
N ALA A 277 13.47 -9.79 51.68
CA ALA A 277 13.19 -11.20 52.00
C ALA A 277 12.61 -11.66 53.36
N ALA A 278 11.58 -12.53 53.29
CA ALA A 278 11.35 -13.78 54.07
C ALA A 278 9.91 -14.29 53.73
N GLY A 279 9.53 -15.56 53.61
CA GLY A 279 10.17 -16.87 53.77
C GLY A 279 9.07 -17.97 53.87
N LEU A 280 9.25 -19.06 53.10
CA LEU A 280 9.00 -20.49 53.37
C LEU A 280 7.66 -21.08 53.95
N LEU A 281 7.23 -22.19 53.29
CA LEU A 281 6.82 -23.55 53.78
C LEU A 281 5.35 -24.03 53.73
N GLY A 282 5.20 -25.26 53.18
CA GLY A 282 4.11 -26.26 53.38
C GLY A 282 3.50 -26.80 52.07
N VAL A 283 3.96 -27.87 51.41
CA VAL A 283 3.85 -29.36 51.63
C VAL A 283 2.42 -29.95 51.68
N GLY A 284 1.93 -30.40 50.51
CA GLY A 284 1.14 -31.61 50.12
C GLY A 284 -0.15 -32.07 50.88
N PRO A 285 -0.83 -33.17 50.44
CA PRO A 285 -0.74 -33.91 49.16
C PRO A 285 -2.10 -34.42 48.55
N ALA A 286 -2.03 -35.02 47.34
CA ALA A 286 -2.79 -36.17 46.77
C ALA A 286 -4.35 -36.13 46.70
N ALA A 287 -5.11 -36.72 45.77
CA ALA A 287 -4.94 -37.67 44.67
C ALA A 287 -6.21 -37.61 43.79
N HIS A 288 -6.17 -37.98 42.51
CA HIS A 288 -6.87 -39.16 41.97
C HIS A 288 -6.73 -39.31 40.44
N VAL A 289 -6.60 -40.57 40.06
CA VAL A 289 -6.39 -41.20 38.75
C VAL A 289 -7.74 -41.45 38.05
N VAL A 290 -7.80 -41.39 36.70
CA VAL A 290 -8.35 -42.38 35.72
C VAL A 290 -8.28 -41.81 34.28
N PRO A 291 -7.69 -42.52 33.30
CA PRO A 291 -7.87 -42.33 31.84
C PRO A 291 -8.56 -43.58 31.21
N PRO A 292 -8.52 -43.84 29.87
CA PRO A 292 -8.73 -43.01 28.67
C PRO A 292 -9.87 -43.60 27.80
N SER A 293 -10.15 -43.04 26.62
CA SER A 293 -10.68 -43.83 25.49
C SER A 293 -10.33 -43.19 24.14
N ASP A 294 -9.68 -44.03 23.33
CA ASP A 294 -9.27 -43.84 21.94
C ASP A 294 -10.44 -43.52 21.00
N VAL A 295 -10.17 -42.73 19.94
CA VAL A 295 -10.67 -43.04 18.60
C VAL A 295 -9.60 -42.68 17.55
N GLN A 296 -9.15 -43.72 16.86
CA GLN A 296 -8.39 -43.70 15.61
C GLN A 296 -9.28 -43.29 14.43
N ALA A 297 -8.72 -42.53 13.49
CA ALA A 297 -8.94 -42.63 12.03
C ALA A 297 -7.91 -41.71 11.35
N SER A 298 -6.78 -42.18 10.81
CA SER A 298 -6.62 -42.90 9.54
C SER A 298 -7.44 -42.34 8.38
N ALA A 299 -6.80 -41.53 7.53
CA ALA A 299 -6.98 -41.60 6.08
C ALA A 299 -5.76 -41.02 5.35
N SER A 300 -5.11 -41.92 4.63
CA SER A 300 -3.94 -41.77 3.79
C SER A 300 -4.25 -41.03 2.47
N ALA A 301 -3.33 -40.20 1.99
CA ALA A 301 -3.09 -40.00 0.55
C ALA A 301 -1.71 -39.35 0.31
N GLN A 302 -0.74 -40.17 -0.11
CA GLN A 302 0.45 -39.76 -0.89
C GLN A 302 0.08 -39.69 -2.38
N PRO A 303 0.99 -39.34 -3.30
CA PRO A 303 1.93 -38.21 -3.33
C PRO A 303 1.83 -37.47 -4.69
N VAL A 304 2.35 -36.25 -4.81
CA VAL A 304 2.77 -35.73 -6.13
C VAL A 304 4.13 -35.07 -5.99
N GLN A 305 5.14 -35.76 -6.53
CA GLN A 305 6.47 -35.25 -6.74
C GLN A 305 6.43 -34.14 -7.78
N SER A 306 7.19 -33.08 -7.55
CA SER A 306 7.70 -32.22 -8.62
C SER A 306 9.10 -31.79 -8.21
N GLU A 307 10.07 -32.56 -8.68
CA GLU A 307 11.47 -32.21 -8.72
C GLU A 307 11.64 -30.89 -9.48
N GLN A 308 12.21 -29.86 -8.84
CA GLN A 308 12.91 -28.79 -9.55
C GLN A 308 14.23 -28.48 -8.84
N SER A 309 15.23 -29.24 -9.29
CA SER A 309 16.56 -28.77 -9.72
C SER A 309 17.11 -27.48 -9.10
N ALA A 310 18.23 -27.67 -8.39
CA ALA A 310 19.20 -26.67 -8.00
C ALA A 310 19.59 -25.72 -9.14
N GLN A 311 19.41 -24.42 -8.90
CA GLN A 311 20.19 -23.34 -9.51
C GLN A 311 20.52 -22.35 -8.39
N THR A 312 21.76 -22.40 -7.93
CA THR A 312 22.40 -21.38 -7.08
C THR A 312 22.54 -20.08 -7.89
N GLY A 313 21.46 -19.31 -7.96
CA GLY A 313 21.49 -17.88 -8.18
C GLY A 313 21.58 -17.17 -6.83
N ASP A 314 22.14 -15.97 -6.80
CA ASP A 314 22.20 -15.10 -5.62
C ASP A 314 20.77 -14.78 -5.16
N GLU A 315 20.18 -15.66 -4.35
CA GLU A 315 18.82 -15.51 -3.82
C GLU A 315 18.80 -14.32 -2.86
N SER A 316 17.93 -13.35 -3.16
CA SER A 316 17.63 -12.23 -2.28
C SER A 316 17.17 -12.75 -0.92
N LEU A 317 18.00 -12.55 0.12
CA LEU A 317 17.66 -12.93 1.49
C LEU A 317 16.34 -12.33 1.98
N THR A 318 15.93 -11.20 1.40
CA THR A 318 14.63 -10.59 1.67
C THR A 318 13.49 -11.54 1.27
N ASP A 319 13.56 -12.11 0.06
CA ASP A 319 12.53 -13.02 -0.45
C ASP A 319 12.53 -14.33 0.34
N VAL A 320 13.71 -14.81 0.72
CA VAL A 320 13.89 -15.98 1.60
C VAL A 320 13.18 -15.78 2.93
N VAL A 321 13.45 -14.65 3.61
CA VAL A 321 12.84 -14.34 4.92
C VAL A 321 11.33 -14.20 4.80
N VAL A 322 10.85 -13.43 3.81
CA VAL A 322 9.41 -13.22 3.60
C VAL A 322 8.71 -14.56 3.34
N ASN A 323 9.30 -15.44 2.52
CA ASN A 323 8.76 -16.76 2.22
C ASN A 323 8.72 -17.66 3.47
N LEU A 324 9.81 -17.70 4.25
CA LEU A 324 9.89 -18.49 5.48
C LEU A 324 8.88 -18.02 6.52
N THR A 325 8.73 -16.70 6.71
CA THR A 325 7.72 -16.13 7.62
C THR A 325 6.31 -16.51 7.19
N ALA A 326 5.98 -16.35 5.90
CA ALA A 326 4.65 -16.70 5.39
C ALA A 326 4.34 -18.19 5.52
N ARG A 327 5.30 -19.08 5.22
CA ARG A 327 5.13 -20.54 5.38
C ARG A 327 4.95 -20.93 6.85
N ARG A 328 5.69 -20.30 7.76
CA ARG A 328 5.57 -20.54 9.21
C ARG A 328 4.17 -20.16 9.71
N ASP A 329 3.67 -18.99 9.32
CA ASP A 329 2.33 -18.55 9.72
C ASP A 329 1.22 -19.43 9.13
N ALA A 330 1.35 -19.84 7.86
CA ALA A 330 0.42 -20.77 7.23
C ALA A 330 0.39 -22.12 7.96
N ALA A 331 1.56 -22.66 8.34
CA ALA A 331 1.66 -23.91 9.09
C ALA A 331 1.02 -23.79 10.49
N LEU A 332 1.23 -22.68 11.19
CA LEU A 332 0.60 -22.43 12.50
C LEU A 332 -0.91 -22.25 12.41
N ASN A 333 -1.42 -21.54 11.39
CA ASN A 333 -2.85 -21.40 11.15
C ASN A 333 -3.52 -22.73 10.79
N ALA A 334 -2.82 -23.60 10.04
CA ALA A 334 -3.31 -24.92 9.67
C ALA A 334 -3.11 -25.98 10.78
N ALA A 335 -2.41 -25.63 11.86
CA ALA A 335 -1.93 -26.57 12.88
C ALA A 335 -1.17 -27.77 12.26
N ASP A 336 -0.34 -27.51 11.25
CA ASP A 336 0.43 -28.52 10.51
C ASP A 336 1.89 -28.58 11.01
N PRO A 337 2.26 -29.58 11.83
CA PRO A 337 3.62 -29.71 12.36
C PRO A 337 4.65 -30.08 11.28
N ALA A 338 4.24 -30.77 10.20
CA ALA A 338 5.15 -31.17 9.14
C ALA A 338 5.57 -29.96 8.30
N ALA A 339 4.60 -29.12 7.91
CA ALA A 339 4.88 -27.87 7.20
C ALA A 339 5.70 -26.89 8.06
N LEU A 340 5.47 -26.85 9.38
CA LEU A 340 6.22 -26.00 10.31
C LEU A 340 7.70 -26.43 10.39
N ALA A 341 7.95 -27.74 10.46
CA ALA A 341 9.30 -28.31 10.50
C ALA A 341 10.12 -28.05 9.21
N GLU A 342 9.47 -27.71 8.09
CA GLU A 342 10.18 -27.32 6.85
C GLU A 342 10.76 -25.90 6.92
N THR A 343 10.29 -25.07 7.86
CA THR A 343 10.72 -23.66 8.01
C THR A 343 11.91 -23.47 8.93
N THR A 344 12.20 -24.47 9.76
CA THR A 344 13.27 -24.44 10.78
C THR A 344 14.27 -25.58 10.59
N VAL A 345 15.49 -25.38 11.08
CA VAL A 345 16.52 -26.42 11.02
C VAL A 345 16.20 -27.51 12.06
N PRO A 346 16.18 -28.82 11.71
CA PRO A 346 15.87 -29.87 12.67
C PRO A 346 16.81 -29.87 13.88
N GLY A 347 16.24 -29.89 15.09
CA GLY A 347 17.00 -29.85 16.34
C GLY A 347 17.62 -28.49 16.67
N SER A 348 17.25 -27.42 15.94
CA SER A 348 17.71 -26.07 16.25
C SER A 348 16.82 -25.40 17.31
N PRO A 349 17.32 -24.35 18.00
CA PRO A 349 16.52 -23.60 18.96
C PRO A 349 15.21 -23.03 18.38
N ALA A 350 15.20 -22.66 17.10
CA ALA A 350 13.98 -22.23 16.42
C ALA A 350 12.95 -23.36 16.26
N ALA A 351 13.40 -24.57 15.88
CA ALA A 351 12.51 -25.73 15.78
C ALA A 351 11.94 -26.13 17.15
N GLU A 352 12.74 -26.06 18.22
CA GLU A 352 12.28 -26.32 19.59
C GLU A 352 11.23 -25.30 20.04
N ALA A 353 11.43 -24.01 19.74
CA ALA A 353 10.46 -22.96 20.07
C ALA A 353 9.12 -23.12 19.32
N ASP A 354 9.17 -23.51 18.05
CA ASP A 354 7.99 -23.81 17.24
C ASP A 354 7.24 -25.03 17.77
N THR A 355 7.97 -26.09 18.13
CA THR A 355 7.40 -27.29 18.77
C THR A 355 6.72 -26.95 20.08
N ALA A 356 7.38 -26.19 20.96
CA ALA A 356 6.81 -25.75 22.24
C ALA A 356 5.55 -24.88 22.05
N THR A 357 5.50 -24.07 20.98
CA THR A 357 4.33 -23.26 20.66
C THR A 357 3.13 -24.14 20.29
N LEU A 358 3.33 -25.15 19.44
CA LEU A 358 2.28 -26.11 19.08
C LEU A 358 1.82 -26.94 20.28
N GLU A 359 2.74 -27.39 21.12
CA GLU A 359 2.42 -28.12 22.36
C GLU A 359 1.60 -27.26 23.33
N ALA A 360 1.95 -25.98 23.49
CA ALA A 360 1.21 -25.05 24.34
C ALA A 360 -0.21 -24.80 23.82
N LEU A 361 -0.37 -24.68 22.49
CA LEU A 361 -1.68 -24.55 21.85
C LEU A 361 -2.52 -25.82 22.04
N ALA A 362 -1.92 -26.99 21.83
CA ALA A 362 -2.58 -28.28 22.04
C ALA A 362 -2.99 -28.49 23.51
N ALA A 363 -2.12 -28.16 24.46
CA ALA A 363 -2.41 -28.24 25.89
C ALA A 363 -3.53 -27.28 26.34
N ALA A 364 -3.64 -26.12 25.68
CA ALA A 364 -4.74 -25.17 25.89
C ALA A 364 -6.03 -25.54 25.15
N GLY A 365 -5.99 -26.55 24.26
CA GLY A 365 -7.11 -26.86 23.35
C GLY A 365 -7.45 -25.71 22.41
N GLU A 366 -6.47 -24.87 22.10
CA GLU A 366 -6.62 -23.67 21.25
C GLU A 366 -5.99 -23.92 19.87
N SER A 367 -6.65 -23.48 18.80
CA SER A 367 -6.05 -23.30 17.48
C SER A 367 -5.84 -21.83 17.18
N VAL A 368 -4.91 -21.54 16.26
CA VAL A 368 -4.62 -20.18 15.79
C VAL A 368 -5.31 -19.96 14.45
N ALA A 369 -5.95 -18.82 14.29
CA ALA A 369 -6.45 -18.35 13.00
C ALA A 369 -6.02 -16.90 12.78
N ASP A 370 -5.98 -16.48 11.51
CA ASP A 370 -5.61 -15.11 11.11
C ASP A 370 -4.22 -14.66 11.59
N LEU A 371 -3.31 -15.59 11.91
CA LEU A 371 -1.92 -15.23 12.19
C LEU A 371 -1.26 -14.74 10.90
N ASP A 372 -0.80 -13.50 10.94
CA ASP A 372 -0.11 -12.85 9.84
C ASP A 372 1.02 -11.98 10.40
N THR A 373 2.25 -12.38 10.08
CA THR A 373 3.49 -11.72 10.45
C THR A 373 4.04 -10.98 9.24
N SER A 374 4.03 -9.65 9.33
CA SER A 374 4.58 -8.77 8.30
C SER A 374 6.05 -8.47 8.57
N VAL A 375 6.92 -8.78 7.61
CA VAL A 375 8.33 -8.39 7.60
C VAL A 375 8.45 -6.98 7.00
N LEU A 376 8.89 -6.01 7.81
CA LEU A 376 8.96 -4.58 7.48
C LEU A 376 10.33 -4.18 6.91
N SER A 377 11.39 -4.88 7.28
CA SER A 377 12.74 -4.68 6.75
C SER A 377 13.57 -5.93 6.97
N VAL A 378 14.52 -6.19 6.08
CA VAL A 378 15.53 -7.24 6.20
C VAL A 378 16.88 -6.58 5.94
N VAL A 379 17.79 -6.67 6.90
CA VAL A 379 19.15 -6.13 6.80
C VAL A 379 20.09 -7.26 7.18
N GLU A 380 21.01 -7.60 6.30
CA GLU A 380 22.06 -8.56 6.64
C GLU A 380 23.00 -7.96 7.68
N VAL A 381 23.30 -8.75 8.72
CA VAL A 381 24.16 -8.36 9.84
C VAL A 381 25.27 -9.39 10.00
N GLU A 382 26.30 -9.03 10.76
CA GLU A 382 27.40 -9.94 11.06
C GLU A 382 26.87 -11.17 11.83
N LEU A 383 27.26 -12.36 11.40
CA LEU A 383 26.87 -13.62 12.04
C LEU A 383 27.52 -13.71 13.43
N PRO A 384 26.73 -13.94 14.50
CA PRO A 384 27.30 -14.15 15.83
C PRO A 384 28.32 -15.31 15.82
N ALA A 385 29.45 -15.12 16.49
CA ALA A 385 30.59 -16.05 16.43
C ALA A 385 30.24 -17.47 16.92
N ASP A 386 29.34 -17.59 17.89
CA ASP A 386 28.80 -18.86 18.38
C ASP A 386 27.92 -19.56 17.32
N CYS A 387 27.12 -18.80 16.57
CA CYS A 387 26.34 -19.33 15.45
C CYS A 387 27.24 -19.75 14.28
N ALA A 388 28.31 -19.01 14.00
CA ALA A 388 29.26 -19.34 12.93
C ALA A 388 29.99 -20.67 13.17
N LEU A 389 30.23 -21.03 14.44
CA LEU A 389 30.82 -22.30 14.82
C LEU A 389 29.83 -23.48 14.77
N THR A 390 28.53 -23.19 14.88
CA THR A 390 27.47 -24.19 15.03
C THR A 390 26.78 -24.49 13.70
N TRP A 391 26.57 -23.46 12.87
CA TRP A 391 25.78 -23.53 11.65
C TRP A 391 26.66 -23.19 10.44
N ASP A 392 27.13 -24.22 9.74
CA ASP A 392 27.98 -24.06 8.56
C ASP A 392 27.22 -23.33 7.44
N GLY A 393 27.90 -22.35 6.81
CA GLY A 393 27.32 -21.53 5.74
C GLY A 393 26.17 -20.60 6.17
N ALA A 394 25.91 -20.43 7.46
CA ALA A 394 24.80 -19.60 7.93
C ALA A 394 24.99 -18.10 7.62
N ARG A 395 23.87 -17.38 7.50
CA ARG A 395 23.83 -15.92 7.38
C ARG A 395 22.91 -15.34 8.46
N ALA A 396 23.25 -14.17 8.99
CA ALA A 396 22.41 -13.48 9.96
C ALA A 396 21.69 -12.30 9.32
N VAL A 397 20.38 -12.19 9.57
CA VAL A 397 19.57 -11.08 9.10
C VAL A 397 18.82 -10.46 10.26
N GLN A 398 19.00 -9.16 10.47
CA GLN A 398 18.16 -8.38 11.34
C GLN A 398 16.87 -8.03 10.58
N ILE A 399 15.75 -8.47 11.12
CA ILE A 399 14.44 -8.19 10.57
C ILE A 399 13.66 -7.32 11.53
N ARG A 400 12.88 -6.39 10.99
CA ARG A 400 11.83 -5.71 11.75
C ARG A 400 10.52 -6.34 11.34
N GLN A 401 9.76 -6.88 12.29
CA GLN A 401 8.49 -7.56 12.00
C GLN A 401 7.37 -7.08 12.92
N SER A 402 6.14 -7.10 12.43
CA SER A 402 4.92 -6.85 13.21
C SER A 402 3.93 -7.98 13.00
N GLN A 403 3.04 -8.21 13.95
CA GLN A 403 1.97 -9.20 13.80
C GLN A 403 0.61 -8.52 13.90
N SER A 404 -0.26 -8.79 12.93
CA SER A 404 -1.65 -8.36 12.96
C SER A 404 -2.40 -8.99 14.15
N PRO A 405 -3.56 -8.46 14.58
CA PRO A 405 -4.39 -9.17 15.53
C PRO A 405 -4.72 -10.55 14.98
N SER A 406 -4.50 -11.59 15.80
CA SER A 406 -4.82 -12.97 15.42
C SER A 406 -5.92 -13.50 16.32
N THR A 407 -6.44 -14.66 15.99
CA THR A 407 -7.54 -15.29 16.68
C THR A 407 -7.07 -16.58 17.35
N ARG A 408 -7.54 -16.84 18.58
CA ARG A 408 -7.47 -18.15 19.24
C ARG A 408 -8.87 -18.73 19.29
N MET A 409 -9.01 -19.96 18.82
CA MET A 409 -10.28 -20.68 18.84
C MET A 409 -10.15 -21.91 19.73
N THR A 410 -11.01 -22.04 20.74
CA THR A 410 -11.05 -23.27 21.54
C THR A 410 -11.89 -24.34 20.83
N ALA A 411 -11.73 -25.60 21.22
CA ALA A 411 -12.53 -26.72 20.71
C ALA A 411 -14.05 -26.50 20.88
N ASP A 412 -14.47 -25.76 21.91
CA ASP A 412 -15.88 -25.41 22.18
C ASP A 412 -16.41 -24.26 21.29
N GLY A 413 -15.60 -23.77 20.36
CA GLY A 413 -15.94 -22.68 19.44
C GLY A 413 -15.84 -21.28 20.05
N ALA A 414 -15.26 -21.14 21.26
CA ALA A 414 -15.03 -19.83 21.85
C ALA A 414 -13.87 -19.13 21.13
N VAL A 415 -14.11 -17.89 20.71
CA VAL A 415 -13.16 -17.10 19.92
C VAL A 415 -12.59 -15.98 20.79
N ARG A 416 -11.26 -15.92 20.90
CA ARG A 416 -10.53 -14.85 21.60
C ARG A 416 -9.55 -14.17 20.66
N THR A 417 -9.64 -12.85 20.56
CA THR A 417 -8.66 -12.06 19.79
C THR A 417 -7.38 -11.87 20.59
N VAL A 418 -6.25 -12.19 19.97
CA VAL A 418 -4.90 -11.81 20.41
C VAL A 418 -4.59 -10.45 19.80
N PRO A 419 -4.25 -9.44 20.62
CA PRO A 419 -3.96 -8.10 20.12
C PRO A 419 -2.76 -8.10 19.19
N ALA A 420 -2.74 -7.14 18.25
CA ALA A 420 -1.59 -6.94 17.36
C ALA A 420 -0.30 -6.74 18.16
N GLN A 421 0.78 -7.34 17.68
CA GLN A 421 2.12 -7.07 18.21
C GLN A 421 2.75 -5.94 17.41
N ALA A 422 3.13 -4.87 18.12
CA ALA A 422 3.85 -3.75 17.54
C ALA A 422 5.17 -4.22 16.89
N ALA A 423 5.66 -3.42 15.94
CA ALA A 423 6.90 -3.72 15.24
C ALA A 423 8.06 -3.91 16.22
N ARG A 424 8.75 -5.05 16.12
CA ARG A 424 9.96 -5.38 16.89
C ARG A 424 11.06 -5.88 15.98
N ALA A 425 12.30 -5.64 16.39
CA ALA A 425 13.47 -6.15 15.68
C ALA A 425 13.90 -7.49 16.29
N VAL A 426 14.23 -8.45 15.43
CA VAL A 426 14.82 -9.75 15.80
C VAL A 426 15.92 -10.10 14.80
N VAL A 427 16.91 -10.86 15.21
CA VAL A 427 17.94 -11.39 14.32
C VAL A 427 17.62 -12.86 14.03
N LEU A 428 17.49 -13.20 12.76
CA LEU A 428 17.34 -14.58 12.30
C LEU A 428 18.69 -15.11 11.83
N VAL A 429 19.02 -16.33 12.24
CA VAL A 429 20.15 -17.09 11.71
C VAL A 429 19.60 -18.08 10.69
N LEU A 430 19.96 -17.91 9.43
CA LEU A 430 19.46 -18.67 8.29
C LEU A 430 20.53 -19.63 7.78
N VAL A 431 20.17 -20.89 7.59
CA VAL A 431 21.06 -21.93 7.03
C VAL A 431 20.61 -22.25 5.60
N PRO A 432 21.51 -22.22 4.60
CA PRO A 432 21.17 -22.50 3.21
C PRO A 432 21.00 -24.01 2.92
N GLY A 433 20.25 -24.32 1.85
CA GLY A 433 20.18 -25.66 1.25
C GLY A 433 19.23 -26.68 1.90
N PRO A 434 17.89 -26.48 1.92
CA PRO A 434 17.11 -25.27 1.59
C PRO A 434 17.17 -24.25 2.73
N TRP A 435 16.85 -22.98 2.45
CA TRP A 435 16.82 -21.95 3.49
C TRP A 435 15.89 -22.32 4.63
N ARG A 436 16.42 -22.29 5.85
CA ARG A 436 15.68 -22.58 7.10
C ARG A 436 16.18 -21.70 8.23
N VAL A 437 15.30 -21.39 9.18
CA VAL A 437 15.67 -20.64 10.39
C VAL A 437 16.28 -21.59 11.42
N ALA A 438 17.53 -21.36 11.79
CA ALA A 438 18.18 -22.10 12.88
C ALA A 438 17.89 -21.44 14.23
N GLU A 439 18.00 -20.12 14.31
CA GLU A 439 17.83 -19.37 15.56
C GLU A 439 17.10 -18.04 15.35
N VAL A 440 16.38 -17.62 16.40
CA VAL A 440 15.75 -16.31 16.50
C VAL A 440 16.27 -15.63 17.76
N ARG A 441 16.97 -14.51 17.60
CA ARG A 441 17.57 -13.74 18.70
C ARG A 441 16.91 -12.37 18.83
N ALA A 442 16.89 -11.83 20.04
CA ALA A 442 16.57 -10.41 20.22
C ALA A 442 17.65 -9.57 19.51
N ALA A 443 17.22 -8.55 18.78
CA ALA A 443 18.12 -7.68 18.02
C ALA A 443 18.83 -6.63 18.88
#